data_AF-A0A5B8XWQ1-F1
#
_entry.id   AF-A0A5B8XWQ1-F1
#
_cell.length_a   1.000
_cell.length_b   1.000
_cell.length_c   1.000
_cell.angle_alpha   90.00
_cell.angle_beta   90.00
_cell.angle_gamma   90.00
#
_symmetry.space_group_name_H-M   'P 1'
#
loop_
_entity.id
_entity.type
_entity.pdbx_description
1 polymer ?
#
loop_
_entity_poly.entity_id
_entity_poly.type
_entity_poly.pdbx_seq_one_letter_code
_entity_poly.pdbx_strand_id
1 'polypeptide(L)'
;MPRLLVITTFIVLGAGCKTPQPTHDAADPQPQALPLTTVVPQPAPVATDETDEDFTRNKELEVLDCRTDGCDPEESCVPRREIDCTQTEGCKTHGLCSVISADADQRIGEYLCTDWQEAVCGAVKDSDCTGSLACKEGGFCEAGSYRSYYNKCGSENEEDCFEWVTNVCMVTADGCSFSKECVERGNCGVQEMYWGSTCRPRDESHCQNSERCRIAGECGLVVESGSWCAPTLHAHCEASEACKTDGFCVMKGGYCVADDKASGL
;
A
#
# COMPACT_ATOMS: atom_id res chain seq x y z
N MET A 1 -58.11 16.93 14.66
CA MET A 1 -57.23 17.39 15.75
C MET A 1 -55.94 17.90 15.10
N PRO A 2 -55.63 19.21 15.11
CA PRO A 2 -54.43 19.72 14.47
C PRO A 2 -53.22 19.49 15.40
N ARG A 3 -52.14 18.92 14.86
CA ARG A 3 -50.86 18.80 15.57
C ARG A 3 -50.08 20.10 15.41
N LEU A 4 -49.88 20.80 16.53
CA LEU A 4 -49.02 21.97 16.64
C LEU A 4 -47.57 21.53 16.46
N LEU A 5 -46.88 22.07 15.47
CA LEU A 5 -45.46 21.82 15.22
C LEU A 5 -44.67 22.94 15.91
N VAL A 6 -44.00 22.63 17.02
CA VAL A 6 -43.15 23.57 17.75
C VAL A 6 -41.76 23.53 17.13
N ILE A 7 -41.38 24.63 16.48
CA ILE A 7 -40.04 24.81 15.92
C ILE A 7 -39.21 25.54 16.98
N THR A 8 -38.30 24.83 17.62
CA THR A 8 -37.37 25.38 18.60
C THR A 8 -36.09 25.80 17.89
N THR A 9 -35.87 27.10 17.74
CA THR A 9 -34.66 27.68 17.15
C THR A 9 -33.55 27.70 18.21
N PHE A 10 -32.48 26.92 17.99
CA PHE A 10 -31.27 26.97 18.82
C PHE A 10 -30.28 27.98 18.23
N ILE A 11 -29.97 29.02 19.00
CA ILE A 11 -28.91 29.99 18.70
C ILE A 11 -27.63 29.46 19.34
N VAL A 12 -26.68 29.03 18.52
CA VAL A 12 -25.33 28.63 18.97
C VAL A 12 -24.46 29.88 18.99
N LEU A 13 -24.12 30.36 20.19
CA LEU A 13 -23.13 31.42 20.40
C LEU A 13 -21.74 30.80 20.32
N GLY A 14 -20.98 31.12 19.27
CA GLY A 14 -19.60 30.70 19.10
C GLY A 14 -18.67 31.43 20.06
N ALA A 15 -18.08 30.70 21.00
CA ALA A 15 -16.94 31.17 21.79
C ALA A 15 -15.66 30.94 20.98
N GLY A 16 -14.90 32.02 20.73
CA GLY A 16 -13.64 31.98 20.00
C GLY A 16 -12.54 31.26 20.80
N CYS A 17 -12.02 30.17 20.25
CA CYS A 17 -10.83 29.50 20.76
C CYS A 17 -9.58 30.26 20.32
N LYS A 18 -8.85 30.80 21.31
CA LYS A 18 -7.53 31.40 21.14
C LYS A 18 -6.50 30.28 21.18
N THR A 19 -5.81 30.01 20.08
CA THR A 19 -4.74 29.01 20.00
C THR A 19 -3.48 29.52 20.73
N PRO A 20 -2.81 28.70 21.57
CA PRO A 20 -1.50 29.02 22.11
C PRO A 20 -0.40 28.79 21.06
N GLN A 21 0.56 29.72 21.01
CA GLN A 21 1.77 29.59 20.19
C GLN A 21 2.67 28.47 20.71
N PRO A 22 3.28 27.66 19.82
CA PRO A 22 4.29 26.68 20.20
C PRO A 22 5.61 27.39 20.53
N THR A 23 6.12 27.17 21.75
CA THR A 23 7.49 27.49 22.12
C THR A 23 8.40 26.40 21.59
N HIS A 24 9.14 26.68 20.53
CA HIS A 24 10.33 25.91 20.16
C HIS A 24 11.42 26.23 21.19
N ASP A 25 11.86 25.23 21.94
CA ASP A 25 13.23 25.10 22.49
C ASP A 25 13.30 23.84 23.37
N ALA A 26 13.65 22.71 22.75
CA ALA A 26 14.20 21.56 23.46
C ALA A 26 15.30 20.95 22.59
N ALA A 27 16.54 21.06 23.08
CA ALA A 27 17.73 20.54 22.44
C ALA A 27 17.69 19.01 22.38
N ASP A 28 18.00 18.47 21.21
CA ASP A 28 18.14 17.03 20.95
C ASP A 28 19.29 16.45 21.80
N PRO A 29 19.06 15.38 22.59
CA PRO A 29 20.15 14.65 23.23
C PRO A 29 20.97 13.86 22.21
N GLN A 30 22.30 13.99 22.29
CA GLN A 30 23.22 13.25 21.42
C GLN A 30 23.02 11.72 21.55
N PRO A 31 23.05 10.97 20.43
CA PRO A 31 22.97 9.52 20.45
C PRO A 31 24.22 8.94 21.14
N GLN A 32 24.01 8.15 22.19
CA GLN A 32 25.07 7.37 22.82
C GLN A 32 25.47 6.22 21.90
N ALA A 33 26.78 6.04 21.75
CA ALA A 33 27.37 5.00 20.91
C ALA A 33 26.99 3.61 21.40
N LEU A 34 26.39 2.81 20.52
CA LEU A 34 26.09 1.40 20.76
C LEU A 34 27.38 0.57 20.72
N PRO A 35 27.54 -0.44 21.60
CA PRO A 35 28.69 -1.34 21.57
C PRO A 35 28.66 -2.25 20.34
N LEU A 36 29.78 -2.30 19.62
CA LEU A 36 29.99 -3.23 18.50
C LEU A 36 29.85 -4.67 18.97
N THR A 37 28.84 -5.37 18.43
CA THR A 37 28.67 -6.81 18.61
C THR A 37 29.60 -7.54 17.64
N THR A 38 30.49 -8.35 18.18
CA THR A 38 31.45 -9.16 17.43
C THR A 38 30.69 -10.24 16.65
N VAL A 39 30.63 -10.11 15.33
CA VAL A 39 30.04 -11.11 14.43
C VAL A 39 30.96 -12.33 14.37
N VAL A 40 30.45 -13.49 14.80
CA VAL A 40 31.12 -14.79 14.66
C VAL A 40 30.99 -15.23 13.19
N PRO A 41 32.09 -15.59 12.51
CA PRO A 41 32.04 -16.00 11.11
C PRO A 41 31.29 -17.33 10.95
N GLN A 42 30.29 -17.34 10.08
CA GLN A 42 29.60 -18.56 9.64
C GLN A 42 30.51 -19.38 8.70
N PRO A 43 30.50 -20.72 8.80
CA PRO A 43 31.26 -21.59 7.90
C PRO A 43 30.69 -21.54 6.47
N ALA A 44 31.59 -21.54 5.49
CA ALA A 44 31.27 -21.54 4.07
C ALA A 44 30.48 -22.81 3.66
N PRO A 45 29.52 -22.70 2.74
CA PRO A 45 28.80 -23.85 2.21
C PRO A 45 29.75 -24.74 1.39
N VAL A 46 29.66 -26.05 1.65
CA VAL A 46 30.38 -27.10 0.94
C VAL A 46 29.77 -27.26 -0.45
N ALA A 47 30.60 -27.10 -1.48
CA ALA A 47 30.22 -27.37 -2.86
C ALA A 47 30.00 -28.88 -3.06
N THR A 48 28.80 -29.26 -3.49
CA THR A 48 28.52 -30.61 -4.00
C THR A 48 28.73 -30.63 -5.51
N ASP A 49 29.62 -31.52 -5.90
CA ASP A 49 29.97 -31.94 -7.26
C ASP A 49 28.77 -32.69 -7.88
N GLU A 50 28.16 -32.12 -8.92
CA GLU A 50 27.17 -32.82 -9.74
C GLU A 50 27.76 -33.04 -11.13
N THR A 51 27.97 -34.32 -11.42
CA THR A 51 28.47 -34.86 -12.68
C THR A 51 27.41 -34.78 -13.78
N ASP A 52 27.87 -34.36 -14.96
CA ASP A 52 27.28 -34.57 -16.28
C ASP A 52 26.58 -35.93 -16.43
N GLU A 53 25.33 -35.94 -16.88
CA GLU A 53 24.81 -36.68 -18.05
C GLU A 53 23.33 -36.26 -18.25
N ASP A 54 23.00 -35.59 -19.36
CA ASP A 54 22.19 -36.18 -20.43
C ASP A 54 21.72 -35.10 -21.42
N PHE A 55 21.97 -35.41 -22.68
CA PHE A 55 21.93 -34.52 -23.84
C PHE A 55 20.62 -34.78 -24.58
N THR A 56 19.53 -34.12 -24.19
CA THR A 56 18.31 -34.05 -25.02
C THR A 56 17.94 -32.60 -25.36
N ARG A 57 18.64 -32.12 -26.40
CA ARG A 57 18.19 -31.24 -27.48
C ARG A 57 16.73 -30.77 -27.39
N ASN A 58 16.46 -29.74 -26.59
CA ASN A 58 15.35 -28.83 -26.79
C ASN A 58 15.92 -27.55 -27.41
N LYS A 59 15.49 -27.29 -28.64
CA LYS A 59 15.81 -26.11 -29.43
C LYS A 59 15.29 -24.90 -28.66
N GLU A 60 16.22 -24.15 -28.08
CA GLU A 60 16.01 -22.90 -27.37
C GLU A 60 15.06 -22.00 -28.17
N LEU A 61 13.90 -21.73 -27.59
CA LEU A 61 13.28 -20.42 -27.74
C LEU A 61 14.25 -19.46 -27.08
N GLU A 62 14.98 -18.70 -27.87
CA GLU A 62 15.56 -17.43 -27.45
C GLU A 62 14.39 -16.55 -26.99
N VAL A 63 14.12 -16.59 -25.69
CA VAL A 63 13.29 -15.61 -25.01
C VAL A 63 14.08 -14.32 -25.12
N LEU A 64 13.60 -13.43 -26.00
CA LEU A 64 14.10 -12.08 -26.18
C LEU A 64 13.91 -11.35 -24.83
N ASP A 65 14.93 -11.41 -23.99
CA ASP A 65 14.96 -10.78 -22.68
C ASP A 65 15.13 -9.27 -22.92
N CYS A 66 14.08 -8.48 -22.67
CA CYS A 66 14.19 -7.02 -22.63
C CYS A 66 14.96 -6.53 -21.38
N ARG A 67 15.89 -7.34 -20.85
CA ARG A 67 16.88 -6.93 -19.86
C ARG A 67 18.20 -6.60 -20.54
N THR A 68 18.36 -5.30 -20.76
CA THR A 68 19.58 -4.52 -20.48
C THR A 68 20.84 -4.62 -21.34
N ASP A 69 21.01 -5.53 -22.30
CA ASP A 69 22.27 -5.56 -23.09
C ASP A 69 22.14 -5.17 -24.57
N GLY A 70 21.06 -4.49 -24.97
CA GLY A 70 20.93 -4.00 -26.34
C GLY A 70 19.73 -3.10 -26.67
N CYS A 71 19.24 -2.27 -25.74
CA CYS A 71 18.47 -1.09 -26.20
C CYS A 71 19.51 -0.08 -26.69
N ASP A 72 19.60 0.14 -28.01
CA ASP A 72 20.32 1.28 -28.57
C ASP A 72 19.83 2.54 -27.84
N PRO A 73 20.69 3.48 -27.37
CA PRO A 73 20.22 4.69 -26.69
C PRO A 73 19.32 5.59 -27.56
N GLU A 74 19.16 5.27 -28.85
CA GLU A 74 18.25 5.94 -29.79
C GLU A 74 16.96 5.14 -30.11
N GLU A 75 16.80 3.90 -29.63
CA GLU A 75 15.59 3.08 -29.85
C GLU A 75 14.89 2.78 -28.52
N SER A 76 13.76 3.45 -28.29
CA SER A 76 12.91 3.19 -27.13
C SER A 76 12.42 1.74 -27.16
N CYS A 77 12.57 1.05 -26.01
CA CYS A 77 12.11 -0.31 -25.84
C CYS A 77 10.57 -0.31 -25.66
N VAL A 78 9.84 -0.24 -26.78
CA VAL A 78 8.37 -0.19 -26.85
C VAL A 78 7.78 -1.62 -26.84
N PRO A 79 6.94 -1.99 -25.87
CA PRO A 79 6.30 -3.31 -25.84
C PRO A 79 5.35 -3.47 -27.04
N ARG A 80 5.53 -4.52 -27.84
CA ARG A 80 4.70 -4.81 -29.03
C ARG A 80 3.73 -5.96 -28.82
N ARG A 81 3.99 -6.82 -27.83
CA ARG A 81 3.21 -8.03 -27.52
C ARG A 81 3.08 -8.21 -26.01
N GLU A 82 2.04 -8.92 -25.56
CA GLU A 82 1.82 -9.21 -24.13
C GLU A 82 3.07 -9.82 -23.46
N ILE A 83 3.81 -10.68 -24.18
CA ILE A 83 5.03 -11.29 -23.66
C ILE A 83 6.06 -10.26 -23.19
N ASP A 84 6.14 -9.11 -23.87
CA ASP A 84 7.08 -8.04 -23.55
C ASP A 84 6.73 -7.40 -22.19
N CYS A 85 5.44 -7.34 -21.83
CA CYS A 85 4.96 -6.84 -20.55
C CYS A 85 5.07 -7.87 -19.42
N THR A 86 4.74 -9.14 -19.69
CA THR A 86 4.69 -10.20 -18.65
C THR A 86 6.04 -10.48 -17.98
N GLN A 87 7.15 -10.12 -18.63
CA GLN A 87 8.50 -10.32 -18.10
C GLN A 87 9.01 -9.12 -17.30
N THR A 88 8.32 -7.99 -17.35
CA THR A 88 8.72 -6.76 -16.66
C THR A 88 8.53 -6.89 -15.15
N GLU A 89 9.34 -6.13 -14.40
CA GLU A 89 9.08 -5.95 -12.97
C GLU A 89 7.73 -5.28 -12.72
N GLY A 90 7.28 -4.37 -13.60
CA GLY A 90 5.97 -3.74 -13.52
C GLY A 90 4.80 -4.73 -13.55
N CYS A 91 4.89 -5.80 -14.35
CA CYS A 91 3.92 -6.90 -14.31
C CYS A 91 3.96 -7.63 -12.96
N LYS A 92 5.14 -8.01 -12.49
CA LYS A 92 5.29 -8.76 -11.23
C LYS A 92 4.82 -7.96 -10.01
N THR A 93 5.16 -6.68 -9.94
CA THR A 93 4.88 -5.84 -8.76
C THR A 93 3.51 -5.19 -8.82
N HIS A 94 3.09 -4.68 -9.99
CA HIS A 94 1.91 -3.84 -10.15
C HIS A 94 0.83 -4.42 -11.07
N GLY A 95 1.04 -5.61 -11.65
CA GLY A 95 0.10 -6.22 -12.58
C GLY A 95 0.02 -5.53 -13.93
N LEU A 96 1.07 -4.81 -14.35
CA LEU A 96 1.16 -4.17 -15.66
C LEU A 96 1.56 -5.20 -16.74
N CYS A 97 0.74 -6.23 -16.94
CA CYS A 97 1.08 -7.41 -17.74
C CYS A 97 0.55 -7.41 -19.17
N SER A 98 -0.29 -6.43 -19.54
CA SER A 98 -0.89 -6.34 -20.87
C SER A 98 -0.38 -5.13 -21.64
N VAL A 99 -0.26 -5.27 -22.97
CA VAL A 99 0.09 -4.15 -23.84
C VAL A 99 -1.15 -3.29 -24.10
N ILE A 100 -0.98 -2.00 -23.96
CA ILE A 100 -1.96 -0.97 -24.28
C ILE A 100 -1.40 -0.20 -25.47
N SER A 101 -1.99 -0.39 -26.65
CA SER A 101 -1.66 0.42 -27.82
C SER A 101 -2.62 1.60 -27.93
N ALA A 102 -2.11 2.74 -28.40
CA ALA A 102 -2.93 3.93 -28.68
C ALA A 102 -4.07 3.65 -29.68
N ASP A 103 -3.91 2.65 -30.55
CA ASP A 103 -4.91 2.27 -31.55
C ASP A 103 -6.07 1.44 -30.98
N ALA A 104 -5.84 0.72 -29.87
CA ALA A 104 -6.84 -0.18 -29.28
C ALA A 104 -7.85 0.54 -28.38
N ASP A 105 -7.49 1.70 -27.83
CA ASP A 105 -8.39 2.53 -27.05
C ASP A 105 -8.40 3.96 -27.63
N GLN A 106 -9.40 4.26 -28.46
CA GLN A 106 -9.61 5.61 -29.01
C GLN A 106 -9.65 6.71 -27.96
N ARG A 107 -9.87 6.37 -26.68
CA ARG A 107 -9.87 7.34 -25.57
C ARG A 107 -8.47 7.68 -25.06
N ILE A 108 -7.45 6.88 -25.37
CA ILE A 108 -6.06 7.13 -24.99
C ILE A 108 -5.38 8.04 -26.02
N GLY A 109 -5.72 7.90 -27.31
CA GLY A 109 -5.10 8.62 -28.41
C GLY A 109 -5.36 10.14 -28.46
N GLU A 110 -6.34 10.66 -27.71
CA GLU A 110 -6.68 12.09 -27.75
C GLU A 110 -5.98 12.90 -26.64
N TYR A 111 -5.43 12.25 -25.61
CA TYR A 111 -4.89 12.91 -24.41
C TYR A 111 -3.38 12.78 -24.21
N LEU A 112 -2.70 11.96 -25.01
CA LEU A 112 -1.23 11.93 -25.03
C LEU A 112 -0.76 12.95 -26.07
N CYS A 113 -0.50 14.19 -25.63
CA CYS A 113 0.05 15.28 -26.46
C CYS A 113 1.53 15.09 -26.79
N THR A 114 1.89 13.92 -27.28
CA THR A 114 3.19 13.68 -27.87
C THR A 114 2.93 12.83 -29.11
N ASP A 115 3.63 13.09 -30.23
CA ASP A 115 3.56 12.29 -31.47
C ASP A 115 4.04 10.83 -31.28
N TRP A 116 4.04 10.32 -30.04
CA TRP A 116 4.56 9.05 -29.60
C TRP A 116 3.37 8.11 -29.42
N GLN A 117 3.02 7.42 -30.51
CA GLN A 117 2.14 6.25 -30.54
C GLN A 117 2.79 5.04 -29.86
N GLU A 118 3.45 5.23 -28.73
CA GLU A 118 4.16 4.17 -28.06
C GLU A 118 3.20 3.36 -27.22
N ALA A 119 3.14 2.07 -27.50
CA ALA A 119 2.41 1.13 -26.67
C ALA A 119 3.08 1.07 -25.29
N VAL A 120 2.27 0.91 -24.24
CA VAL A 120 2.74 0.83 -22.85
C VAL A 120 2.19 -0.41 -22.17
N CYS A 121 2.85 -0.86 -21.10
CA CYS A 121 2.33 -1.95 -20.29
C CYS A 121 1.35 -1.45 -19.23
N GLY A 122 0.23 -2.14 -19.06
CA GLY A 122 -0.73 -1.86 -17.98
C GLY A 122 -1.64 -3.03 -17.64
N ALA A 123 -2.50 -2.81 -16.65
CA ALA A 123 -3.46 -3.81 -16.16
C ALA A 123 -4.78 -3.65 -16.92
N VAL A 124 -4.97 -4.45 -17.97
CA VAL A 124 -6.14 -4.35 -18.87
C VAL A 124 -7.23 -5.35 -18.48
N LYS A 125 -6.85 -6.46 -17.84
CA LYS A 125 -7.74 -7.55 -17.41
C LYS A 125 -7.38 -7.98 -15.99
N ASP A 126 -8.36 -8.46 -15.21
CA ASP A 126 -8.15 -8.86 -13.80
C ASP A 126 -7.05 -9.91 -13.63
N SER A 127 -6.85 -10.77 -14.63
CA SER A 127 -5.75 -11.74 -14.63
C SER A 127 -4.37 -11.09 -14.57
N ASP A 128 -4.22 -9.85 -15.03
CA ASP A 128 -2.97 -9.09 -14.91
C ASP A 128 -2.68 -8.73 -13.45
N CYS A 129 -3.73 -8.50 -12.66
CA CYS A 129 -3.64 -8.06 -11.27
C CYS A 129 -3.46 -9.22 -10.27
N THR A 130 -4.21 -10.29 -10.44
CA THR A 130 -4.28 -11.41 -9.47
C THR A 130 -2.92 -12.07 -9.16
N GLY A 131 -1.99 -12.08 -10.11
CA GLY A 131 -0.64 -12.61 -9.92
C GLY A 131 0.35 -11.68 -9.21
N SER A 132 0.03 -10.38 -9.17
CA SER A 132 0.95 -9.32 -8.77
C SER A 132 1.19 -9.24 -7.26
N LEU A 133 2.31 -8.63 -6.87
CA LEU A 133 2.59 -8.30 -5.48
C LEU A 133 1.57 -7.31 -4.92
N ALA A 134 1.14 -6.33 -5.72
CA ALA A 134 0.11 -5.37 -5.32
C ALA A 134 -1.20 -6.06 -4.91
N CYS A 135 -1.64 -7.08 -5.64
CA CYS A 135 -2.81 -7.89 -5.21
C CYS A 135 -2.54 -8.63 -3.90
N LYS A 136 -1.41 -9.36 -3.81
CA LYS A 136 -1.08 -10.22 -2.65
C LYS A 136 -0.86 -9.43 -1.36
N GLU A 137 -0.20 -8.28 -1.45
CA GLU A 137 0.17 -7.49 -0.27
C GLU A 137 -0.86 -6.40 0.05
N GLY A 138 -1.41 -5.73 -0.96
CA GLY A 138 -2.27 -4.56 -0.80
C GLY A 138 -3.71 -4.71 -1.29
N GLY A 139 -4.11 -5.88 -1.78
CA GLY A 139 -5.47 -6.15 -2.22
C GLY A 139 -5.87 -5.55 -3.57
N PHE A 140 -4.91 -5.07 -4.36
CA PHE A 140 -5.12 -4.51 -5.70
C PHE A 140 -5.31 -5.63 -6.75
N CYS A 141 -6.50 -6.22 -6.83
CA CYS A 141 -6.72 -7.48 -7.55
C CYS A 141 -7.63 -7.42 -8.79
N GLU A 142 -8.27 -6.28 -9.08
CA GLU A 142 -9.08 -6.09 -10.30
C GLU A 142 -8.45 -5.04 -11.21
N ALA A 143 -8.51 -5.24 -12.52
CA ALA A 143 -8.07 -4.24 -13.47
C ALA A 143 -9.07 -3.08 -13.51
N GLY A 144 -8.55 -1.87 -13.51
CA GLY A 144 -9.38 -0.68 -13.55
C GLY A 144 -8.73 0.50 -14.23
N SER A 145 -9.57 1.44 -14.61
CA SER A 145 -9.18 2.72 -15.15
C SER A 145 -9.37 3.76 -14.04
N TYR A 146 -8.28 4.25 -13.48
CA TYR A 146 -8.33 5.39 -12.58
C TYR A 146 -8.16 6.69 -13.38
N ARG A 147 -9.11 7.62 -13.24
CA ARG A 147 -9.02 8.97 -13.80
C ARG A 147 -8.43 9.88 -12.73
N SER A 148 -7.14 10.22 -12.86
CA SER A 148 -6.49 11.13 -11.93
C SER A 148 -6.73 12.59 -12.36
N TYR A 149 -7.46 13.35 -11.54
CA TYR A 149 -7.59 14.79 -11.70
C TYR A 149 -6.43 15.51 -11.00
N TYR A 150 -5.27 15.64 -11.66
CA TYR A 150 -4.23 16.53 -11.15
C TYR A 150 -4.50 17.97 -11.63
N ASN A 151 -5.18 18.76 -10.80
CA ASN A 151 -5.38 20.21 -11.00
C ASN A 151 -4.13 21.04 -10.68
N LYS A 152 -2.93 20.60 -11.09
CA LYS A 152 -1.70 21.40 -10.96
C LYS A 152 -1.19 21.84 -12.31
N CYS A 153 -2.06 22.55 -13.02
CA CYS A 153 -1.72 23.35 -14.20
C CYS A 153 -1.06 24.63 -13.67
N GLY A 154 0.28 24.66 -13.70
CA GLY A 154 1.11 25.76 -13.19
C GLY A 154 1.34 26.90 -14.19
N SER A 155 0.65 26.89 -15.32
CA SER A 155 0.68 27.96 -16.32
C SER A 155 -0.68 28.64 -16.38
N GLU A 156 -0.67 29.94 -16.65
CA GLU A 156 -1.85 30.84 -16.69
C GLU A 156 -2.85 30.51 -17.81
N ASN A 157 -2.69 29.37 -18.49
CA ASN A 157 -3.56 28.88 -19.55
C ASN A 157 -4.26 27.61 -19.05
N GLU A 158 -5.53 27.74 -18.67
CA GLU A 158 -6.41 26.71 -18.09
C GLU A 158 -6.75 25.52 -19.02
N GLU A 159 -6.20 25.44 -20.24
CA GLU A 159 -6.65 24.46 -21.25
C GLU A 159 -5.85 23.14 -21.30
N ASP A 160 -4.69 23.04 -20.63
CA ASP A 160 -3.80 21.85 -20.70
C ASP A 160 -3.78 21.01 -19.41
N CYS A 161 -4.95 20.73 -18.84
CA CYS A 161 -5.06 19.83 -17.69
C CYS A 161 -5.27 18.38 -18.16
N PHE A 162 -4.18 17.61 -18.17
CA PHE A 162 -4.18 16.22 -18.61
C PHE A 162 -4.92 15.28 -17.65
N GLU A 163 -5.91 14.56 -18.17
CA GLU A 163 -6.53 13.41 -17.53
C GLU A 163 -5.71 12.15 -17.83
N TRP A 164 -4.90 11.69 -16.88
CA TRP A 164 -4.26 10.38 -17.01
C TRP A 164 -5.28 9.30 -16.68
N VAL A 165 -5.64 8.50 -17.69
CA VAL A 165 -6.36 7.24 -17.51
C VAL A 165 -5.31 6.16 -17.30
N THR A 166 -5.14 5.69 -16.06
CA THR A 166 -4.16 4.63 -15.80
C THR A 166 -4.88 3.30 -15.66
N ASN A 167 -4.55 2.36 -16.54
CA ASN A 167 -4.88 0.94 -16.47
C ASN A 167 -4.06 0.30 -15.35
N VAL A 168 -4.59 0.36 -14.12
CA VAL A 168 -3.91 -0.08 -12.89
C VAL A 168 -4.78 -1.09 -12.16
N CYS A 169 -4.14 -1.88 -11.31
CA CYS A 169 -4.87 -2.74 -10.40
C CYS A 169 -5.52 -1.90 -9.29
N MET A 170 -6.80 -2.15 -9.05
CA MET A 170 -7.62 -1.46 -8.04
C MET A 170 -7.90 -2.37 -6.86
N VAL A 171 -8.10 -1.75 -5.69
CA VAL A 171 -8.45 -2.48 -4.46
C VAL A 171 -9.88 -2.99 -4.52
N THR A 172 -10.04 -4.26 -4.15
CA THR A 172 -11.34 -4.96 -4.12
C THR A 172 -11.62 -5.51 -2.73
N ALA A 173 -12.88 -5.85 -2.45
CA ALA A 173 -13.25 -6.42 -1.15
C ALA A 173 -12.56 -7.77 -0.91
N ASP A 174 -12.59 -8.65 -1.92
CA ASP A 174 -11.91 -9.94 -1.87
C ASP A 174 -10.39 -9.74 -1.76
N GLY A 175 -9.82 -8.81 -2.53
CA GLY A 175 -8.41 -8.45 -2.48
C GLY A 175 -7.97 -8.03 -1.07
N CYS A 176 -8.73 -7.15 -0.41
CA CYS A 176 -8.42 -6.80 0.98
C CYS A 176 -8.48 -8.01 1.90
N SER A 177 -9.49 -8.87 1.79
CA SER A 177 -9.68 -10.00 2.71
C SER A 177 -8.54 -11.03 2.72
N PHE A 178 -7.82 -11.17 1.60
CA PHE A 178 -6.68 -12.08 1.48
C PHE A 178 -5.32 -11.37 1.52
N SER A 179 -5.31 -10.04 1.57
CA SER A 179 -4.08 -9.26 1.59
C SER A 179 -3.27 -9.50 2.86
N LYS A 180 -1.95 -9.41 2.73
CA LYS A 180 -1.03 -9.40 3.88
C LYS A 180 -1.40 -8.29 4.87
N GLU A 181 -1.79 -7.11 4.38
CA GLU A 181 -2.22 -6.02 5.25
C GLU A 181 -3.47 -6.35 6.08
N CYS A 182 -4.43 -7.10 5.54
CA CYS A 182 -5.58 -7.56 6.32
C CYS A 182 -5.16 -8.49 7.46
N VAL A 183 -4.35 -9.51 7.15
CA VAL A 183 -3.88 -10.49 8.15
C VAL A 183 -3.06 -9.81 9.24
N GLU A 184 -2.08 -8.99 8.85
CA GLU A 184 -1.16 -8.38 9.80
C GLU A 184 -1.79 -7.22 10.58
N ARG A 185 -2.52 -6.33 9.89
CA ARG A 185 -2.94 -5.02 10.43
C ARG A 185 -4.44 -4.87 10.61
N GLY A 186 -5.25 -5.82 10.16
CA GLY A 186 -6.71 -5.70 10.17
C GLY A 186 -7.24 -4.79 9.06
N ASN A 187 -6.46 -4.52 8.02
CA ASN A 187 -6.91 -3.73 6.87
C ASN A 187 -7.84 -4.54 5.93
N CYS A 188 -8.91 -5.14 6.43
CA CYS A 188 -9.69 -6.13 5.68
C CYS A 188 -10.85 -5.55 4.85
N GLY A 189 -11.15 -4.26 4.96
CA GLY A 189 -12.27 -3.63 4.25
C GLY A 189 -11.82 -2.59 3.24
N VAL A 190 -12.61 -2.39 2.19
CA VAL A 190 -12.36 -1.33 1.21
C VAL A 190 -12.82 0.01 1.77
N GLN A 191 -11.94 1.00 1.71
CA GLN A 191 -12.27 2.40 1.93
C GLN A 191 -12.03 3.19 0.65
N GLU A 192 -13.08 3.80 0.12
CA GLU A 192 -12.98 4.77 -0.96
C GLU A 192 -12.37 6.08 -0.44
N MET A 193 -11.35 6.57 -1.16
CA MET A 193 -10.74 7.88 -0.99
C MET A 193 -10.96 8.73 -2.25
N TYR A 194 -10.68 10.02 -2.13
CA TYR A 194 -10.73 10.95 -3.27
C TYR A 194 -9.85 10.51 -4.45
N TRP A 195 -8.74 9.82 -4.17
CA TRP A 195 -7.77 9.40 -5.18
C TRP A 195 -7.70 7.89 -5.45
N GLY A 196 -8.74 7.13 -5.08
CA GLY A 196 -8.81 5.68 -5.29
C GLY A 196 -9.29 4.92 -4.06
N SER A 197 -9.20 3.60 -4.08
CA SER A 197 -9.57 2.73 -2.96
C SER A 197 -8.33 2.21 -2.21
N THR A 198 -8.49 1.89 -0.93
CA THR A 198 -7.45 1.28 -0.09
C THR A 198 -8.04 0.24 0.85
N CYS A 199 -7.19 -0.64 1.38
CA CYS A 199 -7.54 -1.59 2.41
C CYS A 199 -7.39 -0.97 3.80
N ARG A 200 -8.47 -0.97 4.59
CA ARG A 200 -8.59 -0.35 5.92
C ARG A 200 -9.55 -1.14 6.81
N PRO A 201 -9.42 -1.08 8.15
CA PRO A 201 -10.42 -1.66 9.02
C PRO A 201 -11.73 -0.87 8.89
N ARG A 202 -12.87 -1.58 8.83
CA ARG A 202 -14.21 -0.99 8.69
C ARG A 202 -15.06 -1.18 9.93
N ASP A 203 -14.73 -2.20 10.71
CA ASP A 203 -15.35 -2.53 11.99
C ASP A 203 -14.30 -3.14 12.93
N GLU A 204 -14.69 -3.30 14.18
CA GLU A 204 -13.85 -3.83 15.26
C GLU A 204 -13.35 -5.26 14.96
N SER A 205 -14.12 -6.07 14.24
CA SER A 205 -13.76 -7.46 13.97
C SER A 205 -12.52 -7.56 13.07
N HIS A 206 -12.33 -6.59 12.17
CA HIS A 206 -11.11 -6.51 11.37
C HIS A 206 -9.87 -6.33 12.25
N CYS A 207 -9.95 -5.48 13.28
CA CYS A 207 -8.85 -5.26 14.21
C CYS A 207 -8.63 -6.47 15.12
N GLN A 208 -9.70 -7.02 15.69
CA GLN A 208 -9.63 -8.16 16.60
C GLN A 208 -9.03 -9.42 15.98
N ASN A 209 -9.25 -9.63 14.68
CA ASN A 209 -8.73 -10.78 13.95
C ASN A 209 -7.30 -10.57 13.39
N SER A 210 -6.70 -9.40 13.60
CA SER A 210 -5.36 -9.08 13.09
C SER A 210 -4.23 -9.67 13.95
N GLU A 211 -3.08 -9.94 13.33
CA GLU A 211 -1.89 -10.34 14.09
C GLU A 211 -1.42 -9.24 15.04
N ARG A 212 -1.54 -7.96 14.68
CA ARG A 212 -1.20 -6.84 15.57
C ARG A 212 -2.10 -6.76 16.80
N CYS A 213 -3.36 -7.18 16.73
CA CYS A 213 -4.17 -7.36 17.94
C CYS A 213 -3.56 -8.41 18.87
N ARG A 214 -3.23 -9.60 18.34
CA ARG A 214 -2.61 -10.68 19.13
C ARG A 214 -1.27 -10.28 19.73
N ILE A 215 -0.39 -9.68 18.91
CA ILE A 215 0.99 -9.40 19.29
C ILE A 215 1.07 -8.12 20.14
N ALA A 216 0.46 -7.03 19.69
CA ALA A 216 0.66 -5.69 20.23
C ALA A 216 -0.57 -5.11 20.94
N GLY A 217 -1.70 -5.82 21.00
CA GLY A 217 -2.93 -5.33 21.62
C GLY A 217 -3.68 -4.30 20.78
N GLU A 218 -3.40 -4.21 19.48
CA GLU A 218 -4.09 -3.27 18.57
C GLU A 218 -5.46 -3.81 18.12
N CYS A 219 -6.32 -4.11 19.09
CA CYS A 219 -7.59 -4.79 18.85
C CYS A 219 -8.77 -3.84 18.58
N GLY A 220 -8.60 -2.54 18.77
CA GLY A 220 -9.67 -1.55 18.69
C GLY A 220 -9.67 -0.73 17.41
N LEU A 221 -10.85 -0.44 16.87
CA LEU A 221 -11.01 0.45 15.72
C LEU A 221 -10.97 1.92 16.17
N VAL A 222 -10.02 2.67 15.62
CA VAL A 222 -9.95 4.14 15.74
C VAL A 222 -10.32 4.77 14.42
N VAL A 223 -11.15 5.82 14.44
CA VAL A 223 -11.71 6.49 13.24
C VAL A 223 -11.32 7.97 13.11
N GLU A 224 -10.41 8.46 13.96
CA GLU A 224 -10.06 9.89 14.04
C GLU A 224 -9.05 10.31 12.95
N SER A 225 -9.49 10.85 11.80
CA SER A 225 -8.62 11.19 10.64
C SER A 225 -8.28 9.99 9.73
N GLY A 226 -9.10 8.96 9.76
CA GLY A 226 -8.94 7.72 8.99
C GLY A 226 -9.30 6.53 9.87
N SER A 227 -9.45 5.33 9.31
CA SER A 227 -9.62 4.12 10.11
C SER A 227 -8.30 3.36 10.27
N TRP A 228 -7.99 2.94 11.49
CA TRP A 228 -6.84 2.06 11.79
C TRP A 228 -7.08 1.30 13.09
N CYS A 229 -6.26 0.28 13.34
CA CYS A 229 -6.33 -0.54 14.55
C CYS A 229 -5.34 -0.03 15.61
N ALA A 230 -5.80 0.08 16.86
CA ALA A 230 -5.02 0.51 18.02
C ALA A 230 -5.66 0.01 19.33
N PRO A 231 -4.94 -0.05 20.46
CA PRO A 231 -5.55 -0.34 21.76
C PRO A 231 -6.48 0.81 22.18
N THR A 232 -7.78 0.52 22.26
CA THR A 232 -8.81 1.44 22.79
C THR A 232 -9.19 1.13 24.24
N LEU A 233 -8.80 -0.05 24.75
CA LEU A 233 -9.08 -0.53 26.10
C LEU A 233 -7.81 -1.11 26.74
N HIS A 234 -7.71 -1.02 28.08
CA HIS A 234 -6.62 -1.64 28.84
C HIS A 234 -6.57 -3.16 28.63
N ALA A 235 -7.74 -3.80 28.54
CA ALA A 235 -7.88 -5.23 28.27
C ALA A 235 -7.24 -5.67 26.93
N HIS A 236 -7.12 -4.77 25.93
CA HIS A 236 -6.44 -5.10 24.68
C HIS A 236 -4.94 -5.29 24.90
N CYS A 237 -4.32 -4.42 25.72
CA CYS A 237 -2.92 -4.53 26.08
C CYS A 237 -2.67 -5.76 26.96
N GLU A 238 -3.49 -5.99 27.99
CA GLU A 238 -3.36 -7.14 28.89
C GLU A 238 -3.46 -8.50 28.16
N ALA A 239 -4.29 -8.58 27.12
CA ALA A 239 -4.46 -9.82 26.36
C ALA A 239 -3.30 -10.13 25.39
N SER A 240 -2.51 -9.11 25.03
CA SER A 240 -1.46 -9.18 24.01
C SER A 240 -0.28 -10.08 24.41
N GLU A 241 0.48 -10.55 23.41
CA GLU A 241 1.75 -11.24 23.66
C GLU A 241 2.81 -10.30 24.22
N ALA A 242 2.89 -9.07 23.72
CA ALA A 242 3.79 -8.04 24.21
C ALA A 242 3.63 -7.76 25.72
N CYS A 243 2.42 -7.85 26.27
CA CYS A 243 2.22 -7.80 27.72
C CYS A 243 2.85 -9.01 28.45
N LYS A 244 2.72 -10.21 27.90
CA LYS A 244 3.22 -11.45 28.51
C LYS A 244 4.75 -11.57 28.45
N THR A 245 5.35 -11.14 27.34
CA THR A 245 6.79 -11.27 27.10
C THR A 245 7.58 -10.07 27.59
N ASP A 246 7.05 -8.86 27.38
CA ASP A 246 7.80 -7.62 27.54
C ASP A 246 7.17 -6.66 28.57
N GLY A 247 6.03 -7.02 29.15
CA GLY A 247 5.36 -6.24 30.19
C GLY A 247 4.53 -5.06 29.70
N PHE A 248 4.31 -4.91 28.38
CA PHE A 248 3.49 -3.85 27.76
C PHE A 248 1.98 -4.01 28.03
N CYS A 249 1.57 -3.98 29.29
CA CYS A 249 0.20 -4.29 29.72
C CYS A 249 -0.71 -3.07 29.87
N VAL A 250 -0.19 -1.84 29.81
CA VAL A 250 -0.96 -0.62 30.13
C VAL A 250 -1.27 0.20 28.88
N MET A 251 -2.55 0.48 28.60
CA MET A 251 -2.93 1.41 27.53
C MET A 251 -2.66 2.87 27.93
N LYS A 252 -1.86 3.58 27.12
CA LYS A 252 -1.55 5.00 27.28
C LYS A 252 -1.39 5.66 25.91
N GLY A 253 -2.23 6.67 25.62
CA GLY A 253 -2.13 7.47 24.40
C GLY A 253 -2.32 6.68 23.11
N GLY A 254 -3.15 5.62 23.13
CA GLY A 254 -3.36 4.75 21.96
C GLY A 254 -2.25 3.72 21.74
N TYR A 255 -1.37 3.50 22.71
CA TYR A 255 -0.31 2.48 22.68
C TYR A 255 -0.32 1.65 23.95
N CYS A 256 0.19 0.42 23.85
CA CYS A 256 0.50 -0.40 25.02
C CYS A 256 1.90 -0.08 25.53
N VAL A 257 2.01 0.28 26.82
CA VAL A 257 3.26 0.65 27.49
C VAL A 257 3.51 -0.27 28.68
N ALA A 258 4.78 -0.39 29.10
CA ALA A 258 5.13 -1.17 30.27
C ALA A 258 4.53 -0.55 31.55
N ASP A 259 4.11 -1.37 32.51
CA ASP A 259 3.73 -0.87 33.82
C ASP A 259 5.01 -0.47 34.58
N ASP A 260 5.14 0.81 34.92
CA ASP A 260 6.26 1.35 35.70
C ASP A 260 6.42 0.62 37.06
N LYS A 261 5.38 -0.07 37.53
CA LYS A 261 5.43 -0.88 38.76
C LYS A 261 6.10 -2.24 38.59
N ALA A 262 6.21 -2.75 37.36
CA ALA A 262 6.79 -4.06 37.08
C ALA A 262 8.34 -4.04 37.03
N SER A 263 8.96 -2.87 36.92
CA SER A 263 10.43 -2.72 36.78
C SER A 263 11.20 -2.64 38.10
N GLY A 264 10.58 -2.91 39.24
CA GLY A 264 11.21 -2.86 40.57
C GLY A 264 12.08 -4.06 40.95
N LEU A 265 12.63 -4.80 39.98
CA LEU A 265 13.49 -5.97 40.18
C LEU A 265 14.98 -5.63 40.12
#